data_AF-A0A7K1FE82-F1
#
_entry.id   AF-A0A7K1FE82-F1
#
_cell.length_a   1.000
_cell.length_b   1.000
_cell.length_c   1.000
_cell.angle_alpha   90.00
_cell.angle_beta   90.00
_cell.angle_gamma   90.00
#
_symmetry.space_group_name_H-M   'P 1'
#
loop_
_entity.id
_entity.type
_entity.pdbx_description
1 polymer ?
#
loop_
_entity_poly.entity_id
_entity_poly.type
_entity_poly.pdbx_seq_one_letter_code
_entity_poly.pdbx_strand_id
1 'polypeptide(L)'
;MNVAELPLADRVRKLFQGDADILADPFPTWNELRREHPVLRLDDTVVLSTHADVKELLGDNNVLYSRAATKHSDRYERARQDFSARGREAFDSVLDQEFLQLVRLDPPEHPRLKKIVQPPFAVRTLKTEMESRVRQRVTEGLDELDAAAGSVDFKRFAFSLPLIVLGDLLGIPFTDLDQIHSWAKRIAENKFNADSEDAAVEAERAYDGLLGYIDELLIAQEQGDRRTGIIEALLGAEAAGTIDRAGSRAMVALMIFAGHETTSNLLSIGMLSLLRQRDQWETLVAEPDLAAAAVEELTRFVTPAHFLPYVAAQDRMLGGVQICAGDSVIGVLAAANRDPGVFNAPDVLDIRRRESRLHVGFGMGPHSCLGAGLARMEAVTLFRQMAERFPGVSLDPDQSMIWGGRSLRTPGSMLLRLRPAQDA
;
A
#
# COMPACT_ATOMS: atom_id res chain seq x y z
N MET A 1 -28.19 7.60 8.01
CA MET A 1 -28.22 8.81 7.15
C MET A 1 -27.64 8.37 5.81
N ASN A 2 -28.29 8.67 4.69
CA ASN A 2 -27.78 8.25 3.39
C ASN A 2 -26.48 9.00 3.09
N VAL A 3 -25.35 8.29 3.00
CA VAL A 3 -24.02 8.90 2.76
C VAL A 3 -24.06 9.81 1.52
N ALA A 4 -24.83 9.45 0.49
CA ALA A 4 -24.95 10.21 -0.75
C ALA A 4 -25.59 11.60 -0.59
N GLU A 5 -26.27 11.88 0.52
CA GLU A 5 -26.91 13.18 0.80
C GLU A 5 -25.97 14.15 1.54
N LEU A 6 -24.80 13.69 2.00
CA LEU A 6 -23.82 14.53 2.68
C LEU A 6 -23.12 15.48 1.68
N PRO A 7 -22.83 16.74 2.08
CA PRO A 7 -21.99 17.63 1.30
C PRO A 7 -20.69 16.96 0.87
N LEU A 8 -20.21 17.26 -0.35
CA LEU A 8 -18.99 16.66 -0.90
C LEU A 8 -17.80 16.76 0.08
N ALA A 9 -17.59 17.95 0.67
CA ALA A 9 -16.52 18.18 1.64
C ALA A 9 -16.57 17.22 2.85
N ASP A 10 -17.77 16.91 3.35
CA ASP A 10 -17.94 16.04 4.51
C ASP A 10 -17.72 14.57 4.14
N ARG A 11 -18.12 14.16 2.93
CA ARG A 11 -17.78 12.82 2.40
C ARG A 11 -16.27 12.65 2.19
N VAL A 12 -15.58 13.67 1.68
CA VAL A 12 -14.11 13.67 1.53
C VAL A 12 -13.43 13.56 2.90
N ARG A 13 -13.87 14.33 3.90
CA ARG A 13 -13.35 14.23 5.28
C ARG A 13 -13.55 12.83 5.87
N LYS A 14 -14.75 12.26 5.71
CA LYS A 14 -15.05 10.89 6.15
C LYS A 14 -14.17 9.83 5.47
N LEU A 15 -13.87 9.97 4.18
CA LEU A 15 -12.92 9.10 3.49
C LEU A 15 -11.49 9.21 4.06
N PHE A 16 -11.04 10.41 4.41
CA PHE A 16 -9.74 10.59 5.07
C PHE A 16 -9.69 10.03 6.50
N GLN A 17 -10.84 10.00 7.18
CA GLN A 17 -11.01 9.41 8.51
C GLN A 17 -11.18 7.89 8.48
N GLY A 18 -11.43 7.29 7.31
CA GLY A 18 -11.61 5.85 7.17
C GLY A 18 -13.02 5.36 7.48
N ASP A 19 -14.04 6.20 7.26
CA ASP A 19 -15.44 5.82 7.44
C ASP A 19 -15.79 4.60 6.57
N ALA A 20 -16.19 3.51 7.24
CA ALA A 20 -16.38 2.20 6.60
C ALA A 20 -17.46 2.21 5.52
N ASP A 21 -18.53 2.99 5.69
CA ASP A 21 -19.64 3.04 4.75
C ASP A 21 -19.22 3.73 3.44
N ILE A 22 -18.44 4.82 3.52
CA ILE A 22 -17.93 5.48 2.31
C ILE A 22 -16.77 4.70 1.69
N LEU A 23 -15.94 4.04 2.50
CA LEU A 23 -14.89 3.16 1.97
C LEU A 23 -15.46 1.95 1.20
N ALA A 24 -16.69 1.53 1.50
CA ALA A 24 -17.34 0.45 0.76
C ALA A 24 -17.49 0.78 -0.73
N ASP A 25 -17.85 2.03 -1.05
CA ASP A 25 -17.81 2.57 -2.41
C ASP A 25 -17.38 4.05 -2.44
N PRO A 26 -16.07 4.32 -2.60
CA PRO A 26 -15.51 5.67 -2.53
C PRO A 26 -15.67 6.45 -3.85
N PHE A 27 -15.92 5.74 -4.95
CA PHE A 27 -15.81 6.28 -6.30
C PHE A 27 -16.89 7.29 -6.66
N PRO A 28 -18.15 7.20 -6.19
CA PRO A 28 -19.12 8.28 -6.37
C PRO A 28 -18.59 9.62 -5.84
N THR A 29 -17.98 9.63 -4.66
CA THR A 29 -17.38 10.83 -4.06
C THR A 29 -16.17 11.32 -4.85
N TRP A 30 -15.26 10.42 -5.23
CA TRP A 30 -14.09 10.77 -6.05
C TRP A 30 -14.45 11.26 -7.45
N ASN A 31 -15.50 10.72 -8.06
CA ASN A 31 -15.97 11.11 -9.37
C ASN A 31 -16.62 12.50 -9.34
N GLU A 32 -17.42 12.80 -8.33
CA GLU A 32 -17.99 14.14 -8.12
C GLU A 32 -16.90 15.17 -7.84
N LEU A 33 -15.96 14.86 -6.93
CA LEU A 33 -14.78 15.69 -6.67
C LEU A 33 -14.05 16.04 -7.96
N ARG A 34 -13.67 15.03 -8.75
CA ARG A 34 -12.91 15.23 -9.99
C ARG A 34 -13.70 16.02 -11.04
N ARG A 35 -15.02 15.86 -11.11
CA ARG A 35 -15.88 16.52 -12.11
C ARG A 35 -16.19 17.96 -11.76
N GLU A 36 -16.52 18.23 -10.50
CA GLU A 36 -17.08 19.52 -10.07
C GLU A 36 -16.06 20.40 -9.34
N HIS A 37 -15.14 19.77 -8.62
CA HIS A 37 -14.15 20.43 -7.76
C HIS A 37 -12.77 19.77 -7.89
N PRO A 38 -12.16 19.77 -9.09
CA PRO A 38 -10.92 19.03 -9.37
C PRO A 38 -9.79 19.33 -8.38
N VAL A 39 -9.78 20.57 -7.87
CA VAL A 39 -9.05 21.00 -6.67
C VAL A 39 -10.05 21.48 -5.62
N LEU A 40 -10.02 20.86 -4.43
CA LEU A 40 -10.88 21.20 -3.31
C LEU A 40 -10.04 21.66 -2.12
N ARG A 41 -10.33 22.84 -1.56
CA ARG A 41 -9.74 23.28 -0.29
C ARG A 41 -10.66 22.92 0.87
N LEU A 42 -10.10 22.24 1.86
CA LEU A 42 -10.69 21.91 3.15
C LEU A 42 -9.80 22.53 4.22
N ASP A 43 -10.13 23.73 4.67
CA ASP A 43 -9.35 24.45 5.69
C ASP A 43 -7.88 24.67 5.21
N ASP A 44 -6.91 24.08 5.91
CA ASP A 44 -5.46 24.08 5.61
C ASP A 44 -5.04 23.00 4.58
N THR A 45 -6.00 22.23 4.06
CA THR A 45 -5.75 21.07 3.21
C THR A 45 -6.25 21.28 1.79
N VAL A 46 -5.39 21.08 0.79
CA VAL A 46 -5.72 21.13 -0.64
C VAL A 46 -5.75 19.72 -1.21
N VAL A 47 -6.89 19.31 -1.76
CA VAL A 47 -7.12 17.97 -2.32
C VAL A 47 -7.11 18.02 -3.84
N LEU A 48 -6.28 17.19 -4.46
CA LEU A 48 -6.10 17.08 -5.91
C LEU A 48 -6.68 15.75 -6.41
N SER A 49 -7.46 15.80 -7.49
CA SER A 49 -8.22 14.62 -7.95
C SER A 49 -8.10 14.30 -9.45
N THR A 50 -7.56 15.22 -10.26
CA THR A 50 -7.27 14.95 -11.67
C THR A 50 -5.95 14.21 -11.83
N HIS A 51 -5.80 13.45 -12.91
CA HIS A 51 -4.57 12.74 -13.23
C HIS A 51 -3.40 13.70 -13.44
N ALA A 52 -3.65 14.85 -14.09
CA ALA A 52 -2.63 15.86 -14.35
C ALA A 52 -2.09 16.49 -13.07
N ASP A 53 -2.97 16.95 -12.16
CA ASP A 53 -2.54 17.60 -10.91
C ASP A 53 -1.84 16.61 -9.98
N VAL A 54 -2.36 15.39 -9.87
CA VAL A 54 -1.74 14.33 -9.06
C VAL A 54 -0.37 13.95 -9.66
N LYS A 55 -0.24 13.87 -10.98
CA LYS A 55 1.06 13.63 -11.60
C LYS A 55 2.07 14.75 -11.35
N GLU A 56 1.64 16.01 -11.38
CA GLU A 56 2.50 17.13 -11.05
C GLU A 56 3.02 17.03 -9.61
N LEU A 57 2.12 16.76 -8.65
CA LEU A 57 2.46 16.53 -7.25
C LEU A 57 3.48 15.39 -7.08
N LEU A 58 3.25 14.24 -7.73
CA LEU A 58 4.12 13.06 -7.62
C LEU A 58 5.45 13.22 -8.37
N GLY A 59 5.46 14.02 -9.44
CA GLY A 59 6.64 14.28 -10.26
C GLY A 59 7.61 15.29 -9.62
N ASP A 60 7.15 16.04 -8.63
CA ASP A 60 8.02 16.93 -7.86
C ASP A 60 9.08 16.11 -7.10
N ASN A 61 10.30 16.64 -7.04
CA ASN A 61 11.39 15.98 -6.33
C ASN A 61 11.35 16.22 -4.82
N ASN A 62 10.15 16.35 -4.23
CA ASN A 62 9.88 16.88 -2.91
C ASN A 62 10.60 18.22 -2.61
N VAL A 63 10.73 19.07 -3.63
CA VAL A 63 11.27 20.42 -3.47
C VAL A 63 10.13 21.38 -3.16
N LEU A 64 8.99 21.16 -3.80
CA LEU A 64 7.79 21.96 -3.65
C LEU A 64 6.82 21.31 -2.66
N TYR A 65 6.86 19.99 -2.55
CA TYR A 65 6.00 19.21 -1.68
C TYR A 65 6.82 18.29 -0.77
N SER A 66 7.03 18.73 0.45
CA SER A 66 7.82 18.01 1.45
C SER A 66 7.01 16.88 2.07
N ARG A 67 7.61 15.70 2.15
CA ARG A 67 7.07 14.60 2.94
C ARG A 67 7.57 14.67 4.37
N ALA A 68 8.78 15.16 4.60
CA ALA A 68 9.37 15.29 5.93
C ALA A 68 8.63 16.33 6.78
N ALA A 69 8.22 17.45 6.17
CA ALA A 69 7.47 18.52 6.85
C ALA A 69 6.11 18.06 7.36
N THR A 70 5.56 16.94 6.86
CA THR A 70 4.33 16.38 7.44
C THR A 70 4.48 16.11 8.94
N LYS A 71 5.69 15.81 9.45
CA LYS A 71 5.96 15.59 10.88
C LYS A 71 5.54 16.75 11.78
N HIS A 72 5.72 17.98 11.29
CA HIS A 72 5.47 19.22 12.02
C HIS A 72 4.16 19.89 11.59
N SER A 73 3.30 19.17 10.86
CA SER A 73 1.99 19.69 10.47
C SER A 73 1.03 19.71 11.66
N ASP A 74 0.09 20.66 11.64
CA ASP A 74 -0.97 20.77 12.65
C ASP A 74 -1.77 19.46 12.82
N ARG A 75 -1.78 18.60 11.79
CA ARG A 75 -2.37 17.27 11.87
C ARG A 75 -1.79 16.44 13.02
N TYR A 76 -0.47 16.39 13.17
CA TYR A 76 0.16 15.59 14.24
C TYR A 76 0.17 16.32 15.58
N GLU A 77 0.17 17.65 15.60
CA GLU A 77 -0.06 18.43 16.82
C GLU A 77 -1.45 18.15 17.40
N ARG A 78 -2.49 18.27 16.58
CA ARG A 78 -3.87 17.99 16.99
C ARG A 78 -4.05 16.54 17.47
N ALA A 79 -3.37 15.58 16.83
CA ALA A 79 -3.48 14.17 17.19
C ALA A 79 -3.03 13.84 18.63
N ARG A 80 -2.14 14.66 19.22
CA ARG A 80 -1.60 14.43 20.57
C ARG A 80 -1.89 15.55 21.56
N GLN A 81 -2.76 16.50 21.19
CA GLN A 81 -3.04 17.70 22.00
C GLN A 81 -3.58 17.35 23.39
N ASP A 82 -4.36 16.27 23.49
CA ASP A 82 -5.06 15.84 24.70
C ASP A 82 -4.31 14.74 25.47
N PHE A 83 -3.11 14.34 25.01
CA PHE A 83 -2.35 13.26 25.63
C PHE A 83 -1.61 13.72 26.90
N SER A 84 -1.36 12.79 27.82
CA SER A 84 -0.41 13.01 28.91
C SER A 84 1.03 13.16 28.39
N ALA A 85 1.97 13.46 29.29
CA ALA A 85 3.39 13.46 28.93
C ALA A 85 3.85 12.11 28.38
N ARG A 86 3.37 10.99 28.94
CA ARG A 86 3.72 9.63 28.51
C ARG A 86 3.14 9.31 27.14
N GLY A 87 1.89 9.70 26.89
CA GLY A 87 1.25 9.53 25.59
C GLY A 87 1.94 10.31 24.48
N ARG A 88 2.32 11.57 24.75
CA ARG A 88 3.11 12.38 23.81
C ARG A 88 4.47 11.76 23.53
N GLU A 89 5.19 11.32 24.56
CA GLU A 89 6.47 10.62 24.39
C GLU A 89 6.33 9.37 23.52
N ALA A 90 5.31 8.54 23.76
CA ALA A 90 5.07 7.32 22.96
C ALA A 90 4.80 7.66 21.49
N PHE A 91 3.95 8.66 21.27
CA PHE A 91 3.56 9.10 19.95
C PHE A 91 4.75 9.69 19.18
N ASP A 92 5.51 10.56 19.83
CA ASP A 92 6.69 11.20 19.25
C ASP A 92 7.79 10.16 18.96
N SER A 93 7.97 9.17 19.83
CA SER A 93 8.90 8.04 19.62
C SER A 93 8.58 7.26 18.34
N VAL A 94 7.31 6.87 18.14
CA VAL A 94 6.87 6.19 16.91
C VAL A 94 7.09 7.09 15.69
N LEU A 95 6.69 8.36 15.76
CA LEU A 95 6.89 9.29 14.65
C LEU A 95 8.38 9.47 14.32
N ASP A 96 9.24 9.61 15.30
CA ASP A 96 10.68 9.74 15.10
C ASP A 96 11.23 8.54 14.30
N GLN A 97 10.82 7.32 14.62
CA GLN A 97 11.21 6.14 13.85
C GLN A 97 10.64 6.13 12.43
N GLU A 98 9.38 6.55 12.26
CA GLU A 98 8.75 6.58 10.94
C GLU A 98 9.36 7.61 9.99
N PHE A 99 9.75 8.77 10.53
CA PHE A 99 10.33 9.84 9.74
C PHE A 99 11.80 9.59 9.34
N LEU A 100 12.41 8.49 9.81
CA LEU A 100 13.64 7.93 9.25
C LEU A 100 13.39 7.06 8.00
N GLN A 101 12.15 6.63 7.76
CA GLN A 101 11.82 5.73 6.65
C GLN A 101 11.95 6.44 5.31
N LEU A 102 12.49 5.74 4.30
CA LEU A 102 12.73 6.27 2.95
C LEU A 102 11.52 7.00 2.34
N VAL A 103 10.30 6.53 2.59
CA VAL A 103 9.06 7.12 2.07
C VAL A 103 8.73 8.50 2.67
N ARG A 104 9.39 8.91 3.76
CA ARG A 104 9.20 10.19 4.46
C ARG A 104 10.31 11.21 4.20
N LEU A 105 11.42 10.77 3.60
CA LEU A 105 12.59 11.62 3.41
C LEU A 105 12.42 12.50 2.17
N ASP A 106 13.02 13.69 2.23
CA ASP A 106 13.20 14.60 1.10
C ASP A 106 14.66 14.55 0.61
N PRO A 107 15.02 15.23 -0.49
CA PRO A 107 16.42 15.42 -0.86
C PRO A 107 17.21 16.26 0.16
N PRO A 108 18.52 15.99 0.34
CA PRO A 108 19.33 15.02 -0.41
C PRO A 108 19.28 13.58 0.14
N GLU A 109 18.67 13.33 1.29
CA GLU A 109 18.70 12.02 1.97
C GLU A 109 17.97 10.94 1.19
N HIS A 110 16.76 11.23 0.68
CA HIS A 110 15.95 10.27 -0.04
C HIS A 110 16.66 9.61 -1.24
N PRO A 111 17.15 10.34 -2.26
CA PRO A 111 17.83 9.71 -3.40
C PRO A 111 19.11 8.97 -2.99
N ARG A 112 19.82 9.48 -1.97
CA ARG A 112 21.03 8.85 -1.42
C ARG A 112 20.73 7.48 -0.81
N LEU A 113 19.70 7.39 0.04
CA LEU A 113 19.31 6.13 0.67
C LEU A 113 18.59 5.18 -0.29
N LYS A 114 17.76 5.69 -1.21
CA LYS A 114 17.09 4.86 -2.24
C LYS A 114 18.11 4.08 -3.07
N LYS A 115 19.25 4.71 -3.40
CA LYS A 115 20.32 4.07 -4.19
C LYS A 115 20.91 2.83 -3.52
N ILE A 116 20.91 2.76 -2.19
CA ILE A 116 21.44 1.60 -1.44
C ILE A 116 20.55 0.38 -1.64
N VAL A 117 19.23 0.57 -1.53
CA VAL A 117 18.26 -0.53 -1.51
C VAL A 117 17.57 -0.81 -2.84
N GLN A 118 17.76 0.01 -3.87
CA GLN A 118 17.15 -0.20 -5.17
C GLN A 118 17.65 -1.45 -5.94
N PRO A 119 18.95 -1.83 -5.91
CA PRO A 119 19.44 -2.94 -6.74
C PRO A 119 18.75 -4.30 -6.52
N PRO A 120 18.44 -4.73 -5.27
CA PRO A 120 17.65 -5.95 -5.03
C PRO A 120 16.24 -5.93 -5.63
N PHE A 121 15.63 -4.74 -5.78
CA PHE A 121 14.31 -4.56 -6.40
C PHE A 121 14.36 -4.34 -7.91
N ALA A 122 15.54 -4.37 -8.53
CA ALA A 122 15.65 -4.26 -9.98
C ALA A 122 14.97 -5.46 -10.65
N VAL A 123 14.25 -5.23 -11.75
CA VAL A 123 13.47 -6.25 -12.46
C VAL A 123 14.29 -7.51 -12.77
N ARG A 124 15.54 -7.35 -13.22
CA ARG A 124 16.43 -8.48 -13.52
C ARG A 124 16.79 -9.27 -12.26
N THR A 125 17.09 -8.59 -11.16
CA THR A 125 17.43 -9.22 -9.87
C THR A 125 16.24 -9.99 -9.33
N LEU A 126 15.06 -9.35 -9.25
CA LEU A 126 13.82 -10.01 -8.82
C LEU A 126 13.50 -11.23 -9.68
N LYS A 127 13.65 -11.13 -11.00
CA LYS A 127 13.41 -12.27 -11.91
C LYS A 127 14.33 -13.45 -11.57
N THR A 128 15.60 -13.19 -11.31
CA THR A 128 16.58 -14.24 -11.00
C THR A 128 16.39 -14.84 -9.60
N GLU A 129 16.09 -14.01 -8.60
CA GLU A 129 16.12 -14.42 -7.19
C GLU A 129 14.74 -14.81 -6.64
N MET A 130 13.67 -14.21 -7.15
CA MET A 130 12.33 -14.30 -6.56
C MET A 130 11.30 -15.02 -7.44
N GLU A 131 11.47 -15.11 -8.77
CA GLU A 131 10.43 -15.67 -9.65
C GLU A 131 10.02 -17.10 -9.26
N SER A 132 10.99 -17.98 -9.01
CA SER A 132 10.70 -19.35 -8.58
C SER A 132 10.10 -19.41 -7.18
N ARG A 133 10.58 -18.57 -6.26
CA ARG A 133 10.09 -18.50 -4.87
C ARG A 133 8.65 -18.04 -4.85
N VAL A 134 8.32 -16.93 -5.52
CA VAL A 134 6.96 -16.42 -5.63
C VAL A 134 6.03 -17.46 -6.24
N ARG A 135 6.44 -18.12 -7.33
CA ARG A 135 5.67 -19.21 -7.94
C ARG A 135 5.38 -20.33 -6.95
N GLN A 136 6.40 -20.77 -6.21
CA GLN A 136 6.26 -21.80 -5.20
C GLN A 136 5.32 -21.37 -4.07
N ARG A 137 5.48 -20.18 -3.50
CA ARG A 137 4.62 -19.67 -2.42
C ARG A 137 3.15 -19.53 -2.83
N VAL A 138 2.92 -19.08 -4.06
CA VAL A 138 1.56 -19.04 -4.62
C VAL A 138 1.01 -20.46 -4.77
N THR A 139 1.77 -21.39 -5.36
CA THR A 139 1.31 -22.77 -5.53
C THR A 139 0.98 -23.43 -4.18
N GLU A 140 1.89 -23.35 -3.21
CA GLU A 140 1.73 -23.92 -1.86
C GLU A 140 0.47 -23.35 -1.17
N GLY A 141 0.31 -22.03 -1.14
CA GLY A 141 -0.85 -21.44 -0.49
C GLY A 141 -2.17 -21.67 -1.24
N LEU A 142 -2.14 -21.86 -2.56
CA LEU A 142 -3.32 -22.32 -3.31
C LEU A 142 -3.65 -23.80 -3.05
N ASP A 143 -2.65 -24.66 -2.82
CA ASP A 143 -2.85 -26.05 -2.41
C ASP A 143 -3.51 -26.13 -1.02
N GLU A 144 -3.07 -25.27 -0.08
CA GLU A 144 -3.69 -25.16 1.25
C GLU A 144 -5.15 -24.70 1.17
N LEU A 145 -5.46 -23.74 0.30
CA LEU A 145 -6.84 -23.30 0.10
C LEU A 145 -7.72 -24.39 -0.53
N ASP A 146 -7.19 -25.15 -1.51
CA ASP A 146 -7.92 -26.23 -2.19
C ASP A 146 -8.22 -27.41 -1.25
N ALA A 147 -7.30 -27.69 -0.31
CA ALA A 147 -7.48 -28.71 0.71
C ALA A 147 -8.53 -28.34 1.76
N ALA A 148 -8.90 -27.06 1.87
CA ALA A 148 -9.92 -26.61 2.82
C ALA A 148 -11.33 -26.93 2.31
N ALA A 149 -12.13 -27.60 3.14
CA ALA A 149 -13.51 -27.91 2.80
C ALA A 149 -14.40 -26.64 2.87
N GLY A 150 -15.18 -26.40 1.83
CA GLY A 150 -16.22 -25.36 1.81
C GLY A 150 -15.67 -23.97 1.49
N SER A 151 -16.09 -22.98 2.27
CA SER A 151 -15.76 -21.57 2.03
C SER A 151 -14.39 -21.23 2.62
N VAL A 152 -13.56 -20.53 1.85
CA VAL A 152 -12.21 -20.13 2.26
C VAL A 152 -12.10 -18.62 2.38
N ASP A 153 -11.41 -18.12 3.41
CA ASP A 153 -11.13 -16.69 3.53
C ASP A 153 -9.91 -16.30 2.68
N PHE A 154 -10.20 -15.87 1.45
CA PHE A 154 -9.21 -15.42 0.49
C PHE A 154 -8.49 -14.14 0.93
N LYS A 155 -9.12 -13.27 1.74
CA LYS A 155 -8.41 -12.09 2.27
C LYS A 155 -7.30 -12.53 3.22
N ARG A 156 -7.54 -13.52 4.07
CA ARG A 156 -6.49 -14.08 4.95
C ARG A 156 -5.33 -14.64 4.14
N PHE A 157 -5.60 -15.41 3.09
CA PHE A 157 -4.56 -15.90 2.18
C PHE A 157 -3.80 -14.76 1.47
N ALA A 158 -4.52 -13.81 0.87
CA ALA A 158 -3.96 -12.67 0.17
C ALA A 158 -3.12 -11.76 1.09
N PHE A 159 -3.40 -11.80 2.38
CA PHE A 159 -2.62 -11.12 3.42
C PHE A 159 -1.33 -11.90 3.74
N SER A 160 -1.41 -13.20 3.97
CA SER A 160 -0.21 -14.00 4.30
C SER A 160 0.81 -14.07 3.15
N LEU A 161 0.36 -14.18 1.90
CA LEU A 161 1.24 -14.42 0.75
C LEU A 161 2.34 -13.34 0.59
N PRO A 162 2.03 -12.02 0.54
CA PRO A 162 3.06 -10.99 0.42
C PRO A 162 4.03 -10.95 1.60
N LEU A 163 3.55 -11.29 2.82
CA LEU A 163 4.40 -11.33 4.00
C LEU A 163 5.42 -12.47 3.91
N ILE A 164 5.02 -13.64 3.41
CA ILE A 164 5.91 -14.79 3.17
C ILE A 164 6.93 -14.48 2.08
N VAL A 165 6.48 -13.90 0.96
CA VAL A 165 7.37 -13.50 -0.15
C VAL A 165 8.36 -12.43 0.31
N LEU A 166 7.92 -11.47 1.13
CA LEU A 166 8.80 -10.49 1.73
C LEU A 166 9.78 -11.14 2.71
N GLY A 167 9.35 -12.15 3.45
CA GLY A 167 10.24 -12.93 4.31
C GLY A 167 11.34 -13.63 3.52
N ASP A 168 11.03 -14.22 2.37
CA ASP A 168 12.01 -14.78 1.45
C ASP A 168 12.99 -13.71 0.90
N LEU A 169 12.51 -12.46 0.71
CA LEU A 169 13.31 -11.33 0.22
C LEU A 169 14.20 -10.69 1.30
N LEU A 170 13.77 -10.69 2.56
CA LEU A 170 14.50 -10.10 3.70
C LEU A 170 15.32 -11.11 4.50
N GLY A 171 15.01 -12.41 4.39
CA GLY A 171 15.69 -13.45 5.14
C GLY A 171 15.03 -13.74 6.48
N ILE A 172 13.75 -13.42 6.58
CA ILE A 172 12.95 -13.62 7.77
C ILE A 172 12.47 -15.07 7.76
N PRO A 173 12.74 -15.87 8.81
CA PRO A 173 12.22 -17.22 8.93
C PRO A 173 10.70 -17.23 8.92
N PHE A 174 10.11 -18.24 8.27
CA PHE A 174 8.67 -18.41 8.19
C PHE A 174 7.99 -18.46 9.57
N THR A 175 8.67 -19.02 10.58
CA THR A 175 8.18 -19.13 11.96
C THR A 175 7.94 -17.79 12.65
N ASP A 176 8.56 -16.71 12.16
CA ASP A 176 8.54 -15.41 12.81
C ASP A 176 7.46 -14.48 12.20
N LEU A 177 6.85 -14.89 11.08
CA LEU A 177 5.92 -14.06 10.32
C LEU A 177 4.66 -13.70 11.12
N ASP A 178 4.15 -14.60 11.96
CA ASP A 178 2.99 -14.31 12.82
C ASP A 178 3.29 -13.22 13.84
N GLN A 179 4.50 -13.21 14.39
CA GLN A 179 4.95 -12.19 15.34
C GLN A 179 5.14 -10.85 14.65
N ILE A 180 5.75 -10.85 13.47
CA ILE A 180 5.93 -9.65 12.64
C ILE A 180 4.58 -9.08 12.22
N HIS A 181 3.64 -9.93 11.82
CA HIS A 181 2.28 -9.55 11.52
C HIS A 181 1.62 -8.89 12.73
N SER A 182 1.73 -9.49 13.92
CA SER A 182 1.16 -8.91 15.15
C SER A 182 1.69 -7.50 15.42
N TRP A 183 3.00 -7.27 15.27
CA TRP A 183 3.58 -5.93 15.39
C TRP A 183 3.08 -4.99 14.28
N ALA A 184 3.09 -5.43 13.02
CA ALA A 184 2.63 -4.63 11.89
C ALA A 184 1.18 -4.18 12.03
N LYS A 185 0.30 -5.08 12.46
CA LYS A 185 -1.10 -4.77 12.72
C LYS A 185 -1.23 -3.71 13.82
N ARG A 186 -0.60 -3.92 14.98
CA ARG A 186 -0.64 -2.97 16.11
C ARG A 186 -0.06 -1.61 15.73
N ILE A 187 0.98 -1.57 14.91
CA ILE A 187 1.56 -0.30 14.43
C ILE A 187 0.60 0.36 13.43
N ALA A 188 0.10 -0.37 12.42
CA ALA A 188 -0.79 0.18 11.40
C ALA A 188 -2.13 0.70 11.97
N GLU A 189 -2.72 -0.05 12.91
CA GLU A 189 -3.97 0.31 13.59
C GLU A 189 -3.82 1.57 14.44
N ASN A 190 -2.60 1.94 14.86
CA ASN A 190 -2.35 3.03 15.81
C ASN A 190 -1.51 4.20 15.20
N LYS A 191 -0.82 3.98 14.08
CA LYS A 191 0.03 4.96 13.34
C LYS A 191 -0.75 6.17 12.84
N PHE A 192 -2.01 5.97 12.50
CA PHE A 192 -2.92 7.04 12.08
C PHE A 192 -4.03 7.29 13.11
N ASN A 193 -4.23 6.37 14.06
CA ASN A 193 -5.26 6.40 15.09
C ASN A 193 -4.65 6.44 16.49
N ALA A 194 -3.75 7.38 16.78
CA ALA A 194 -3.65 7.80 18.17
C ALA A 194 -4.92 8.60 18.52
N ASP A 195 -6.07 7.96 18.40
CA ASP A 195 -7.36 8.45 18.85
C ASP A 195 -7.43 8.31 20.39
N SER A 196 -6.46 7.61 20.98
CA SER A 196 -6.21 7.53 22.41
C SER A 196 -4.72 7.43 22.73
N GLU A 197 -4.38 7.79 23.96
CA GLU A 197 -3.04 7.64 24.52
C GLU A 197 -2.61 6.17 24.63
N ASP A 198 -3.54 5.28 24.98
CA ASP A 198 -3.28 3.83 25.08
C ASP A 198 -2.83 3.24 23.73
N ALA A 199 -3.44 3.70 22.63
CA ALA A 199 -3.06 3.31 21.27
C ALA A 199 -1.62 3.74 20.94
N ALA A 200 -1.21 4.95 21.33
CA ALA A 200 0.15 5.44 21.11
C ALA A 200 1.19 4.61 21.90
N VAL A 201 0.91 4.29 23.16
CA VAL A 201 1.78 3.46 24.01
C VAL A 201 1.88 2.04 23.47
N GLU A 202 0.78 1.48 22.99
CA GLU A 202 0.76 0.14 22.40
C GLU A 202 1.54 0.08 21.08
N ALA A 203 1.42 1.12 20.25
CA ALA A 203 2.18 1.26 19.02
C ALA A 203 3.69 1.32 19.29
N GLU A 204 4.11 2.12 20.27
CA GLU A 204 5.52 2.22 20.67
C GLU A 204 6.08 0.86 21.08
N ARG A 205 5.39 0.11 21.96
CA ARG A 205 5.84 -1.23 22.38
C ARG A 205 5.95 -2.20 21.21
N ALA A 206 5.00 -2.14 20.27
CA ALA A 206 5.05 -2.96 19.07
C ALA A 206 6.22 -2.58 18.17
N TYR A 207 6.51 -1.28 18.05
CA TYR A 207 7.63 -0.76 17.27
C TYR A 207 8.98 -1.15 17.89
N ASP A 208 9.12 -1.05 19.22
CA ASP A 208 10.32 -1.49 19.95
C ASP A 208 10.59 -2.99 19.74
N GLY A 209 9.54 -3.82 19.84
CA GLY A 209 9.64 -5.26 19.58
C GLY A 209 10.11 -5.56 18.15
N LEU A 210 9.54 -4.85 17.16
CA LEU A 210 9.95 -4.99 15.77
C LEU A 210 11.40 -4.54 15.55
N LEU A 211 11.82 -3.42 16.13
CA LEU A 211 13.19 -2.92 16.01
C LEU A 211 14.21 -3.88 16.63
N GLY A 212 13.88 -4.45 17.79
CA GLY A 212 14.70 -5.49 18.43
C GLY A 212 14.85 -6.73 17.55
N TYR A 213 13.76 -7.18 16.91
CA TYR A 213 13.83 -8.29 15.96
C TYR A 213 14.69 -7.95 14.72
N ILE A 214 14.55 -6.74 14.18
CA ILE A 214 15.37 -6.30 13.03
C ILE A 214 16.85 -6.26 13.41
N ASP A 215 17.20 -5.90 14.65
CA ASP A 215 18.58 -6.00 15.14
C ASP A 215 19.10 -7.42 15.12
N GLU A 216 18.31 -8.38 15.60
CA GLU A 216 18.68 -9.79 15.56
C GLU A 216 18.90 -10.27 14.11
N LEU A 217 18.06 -9.84 13.17
CA LEU A 217 18.22 -10.14 11.75
C LEU A 217 19.53 -9.57 11.18
N LEU A 218 19.85 -8.31 11.50
CA LEU A 218 21.07 -7.64 11.05
C LEU A 218 22.31 -8.33 11.65
N ILE A 219 22.29 -8.63 12.95
CA ILE A 219 23.38 -9.30 13.67
C ILE A 219 23.61 -10.72 13.12
N ALA A 220 22.55 -11.48 12.85
CA ALA A 220 22.67 -12.82 12.27
C ALA A 220 23.39 -12.78 10.91
N GLN A 221 23.05 -11.80 10.06
CA GLN A 221 23.71 -11.59 8.77
C GLN A 221 25.20 -11.24 8.93
N GLU A 222 25.55 -10.38 9.90
CA GLU A 222 26.95 -10.04 10.22
C GLU A 222 27.75 -11.27 10.67
N GLN A 223 27.11 -12.19 11.40
CA GLN A 223 27.71 -13.43 11.88
C GLN A 223 27.83 -14.53 10.80
N GLY A 224 27.44 -14.23 9.56
CA GLY A 224 27.62 -15.12 8.41
C GLY A 224 26.42 -15.99 8.09
N ASP A 225 25.29 -15.82 8.77
CA ASP A 225 24.00 -16.36 8.35
C ASP A 225 23.48 -15.53 7.16
N ARG A 226 24.10 -15.69 5.98
CA ARG A 226 23.82 -14.88 4.80
C ARG A 226 22.43 -15.20 4.28
N ARG A 227 21.45 -14.38 4.63
CA ARG A 227 20.06 -14.60 4.27
C ARG A 227 19.70 -13.90 2.96
N THR A 228 20.00 -12.60 2.79
CA THR A 228 19.53 -11.84 1.61
C THR A 228 20.42 -10.67 1.18
N GLY A 229 20.28 -10.27 -0.10
CA GLY A 229 21.03 -9.16 -0.70
C GLY A 229 20.62 -7.76 -0.20
N ILE A 230 19.41 -7.59 0.35
CA ILE A 230 18.99 -6.30 0.93
C ILE A 230 19.71 -6.02 2.25
N ILE A 231 19.70 -7.00 3.16
CA ILE A 231 20.37 -6.86 4.46
C ILE A 231 21.88 -6.72 4.26
N GLU A 232 22.47 -7.48 3.33
CA GLU A 232 23.87 -7.30 2.93
C GLU A 232 24.17 -5.89 2.40
N ALA A 233 23.30 -5.34 1.54
CA ALA A 233 23.47 -3.98 1.02
C ALA A 233 23.41 -2.91 2.13
N LEU A 234 22.52 -3.08 3.11
CA LEU A 234 22.41 -2.18 4.26
C LEU A 234 23.66 -2.24 5.15
N LEU A 235 24.13 -3.44 5.51
CA LEU A 235 25.34 -3.60 6.32
C LEU A 235 26.59 -3.07 5.60
N GLY A 236 26.70 -3.29 4.29
CA GLY A 236 27.77 -2.70 3.48
C GLY A 236 27.73 -1.17 3.46
N ALA A 237 26.54 -0.59 3.41
CA ALA A 237 26.33 0.85 3.49
C ALA A 237 26.65 1.43 4.88
N GLU A 238 26.38 0.68 5.96
CA GLU A 238 26.77 1.02 7.33
C GLU A 238 28.28 1.04 7.50
N ALA A 239 28.97 -0.01 7.02
CA ALA A 239 30.43 -0.09 7.06
C ALA A 239 31.09 1.07 6.29
N ALA A 240 30.44 1.56 5.22
CA ALA A 240 30.88 2.72 4.46
C ALA A 240 30.51 4.08 5.10
N GLY A 241 29.81 4.09 6.24
CA GLY A 241 29.34 5.30 6.91
C GLY A 241 28.26 6.08 6.14
N THR A 242 27.61 5.42 5.17
CA THR A 242 26.58 6.06 4.34
C THR A 242 25.20 5.95 4.97
N ILE A 243 24.96 5.02 5.87
CA ILE A 243 23.74 4.95 6.67
C ILE A 243 24.15 4.54 8.08
N ASP A 244 23.42 4.99 9.09
CA ASP A 244 23.60 4.51 10.45
C ASP A 244 22.67 3.33 10.74
N ARG A 245 22.87 2.67 11.88
CA ARG A 245 22.05 1.52 12.28
C ARG A 245 20.56 1.88 12.40
N ALA A 246 20.24 3.09 12.86
CA ALA A 246 18.87 3.57 12.94
C ALA A 246 18.22 3.67 11.56
N GLY A 247 18.92 4.22 10.56
CA GLY A 247 18.46 4.28 9.18
C GLY A 247 18.26 2.89 8.56
N SER A 248 19.16 1.94 8.83
CA SER A 248 18.99 0.56 8.36
C SER A 248 17.75 -0.10 8.98
N ARG A 249 17.54 0.06 10.28
CA ARG A 249 16.33 -0.44 10.95
C ARG A 249 15.07 0.17 10.36
N ALA A 250 15.06 1.49 10.15
CA ALA A 250 13.93 2.18 9.55
C ALA A 250 13.65 1.70 8.11
N MET A 251 14.68 1.36 7.35
CA MET A 251 14.55 0.81 6.00
C MET A 251 13.91 -0.58 6.01
N VAL A 252 14.37 -1.49 6.88
CA VAL A 252 13.80 -2.84 7.01
C VAL A 252 12.36 -2.76 7.53
N ALA A 253 12.11 -1.93 8.55
CA ALA A 253 10.76 -1.69 9.07
C ALA A 253 9.81 -1.17 7.98
N LEU A 254 10.25 -0.19 7.17
CA LEU A 254 9.48 0.30 6.03
C LEU A 254 9.12 -0.83 5.07
N MET A 255 10.06 -1.71 4.73
CA MET A 255 9.81 -2.82 3.81
C MET A 255 8.76 -3.78 4.37
N ILE A 256 8.85 -4.12 5.67
CA ILE A 256 7.89 -4.97 6.39
C ILE A 256 6.46 -4.39 6.31
N PHE A 257 6.29 -3.10 6.57
CA PHE A 257 4.96 -2.49 6.49
C PHE A 257 4.47 -2.28 5.05
N ALA A 258 5.31 -1.67 4.21
CA ALA A 258 4.91 -1.21 2.89
C ALA A 258 4.77 -2.35 1.88
N GLY A 259 5.50 -3.46 2.04
CA GLY A 259 5.48 -4.56 1.08
C GLY A 259 4.24 -5.44 1.17
N HIS A 260 3.56 -5.43 2.32
CA HIS A 260 2.58 -6.45 2.65
C HIS A 260 1.12 -5.96 2.49
N GLU A 261 0.73 -4.86 3.13
CA GLU A 261 -0.68 -4.43 3.13
C GLU A 261 -1.18 -4.03 1.74
N THR A 262 -0.42 -3.22 1.00
CA THR A 262 -0.83 -2.73 -0.33
C THR A 262 -0.98 -3.87 -1.33
N THR A 263 -0.08 -4.85 -1.29
CA THR A 263 -0.13 -6.03 -2.16
C THR A 263 -1.31 -6.89 -1.77
N SER A 264 -1.53 -7.14 -0.48
CA SER A 264 -2.70 -7.91 -0.02
C SER A 264 -4.03 -7.30 -0.47
N ASN A 265 -4.13 -5.97 -0.51
CA ASN A 265 -5.31 -5.26 -0.97
C ASN A 265 -5.46 -5.31 -2.49
N LEU A 266 -4.37 -5.26 -3.25
CA LEU A 266 -4.40 -5.52 -4.69
C LEU A 266 -4.93 -6.92 -4.99
N LEU A 267 -4.41 -7.95 -4.32
CA LEU A 267 -4.77 -9.34 -4.56
C LEU A 267 -6.24 -9.60 -4.17
N SER A 268 -6.64 -9.23 -2.96
CA SER A 268 -8.01 -9.46 -2.46
C SER A 268 -9.06 -8.64 -3.21
N ILE A 269 -8.89 -7.32 -3.32
CA ILE A 269 -9.87 -6.47 -3.99
C ILE A 269 -9.83 -6.68 -5.51
N GLY A 270 -8.67 -7.04 -6.07
CA GLY A 270 -8.55 -7.41 -7.48
C GLY A 270 -9.38 -8.66 -7.79
N MET A 271 -9.26 -9.71 -6.98
CA MET A 271 -10.11 -10.90 -7.10
C MET A 271 -11.59 -10.55 -6.92
N LEU A 272 -11.93 -9.74 -5.91
CA LEU A 272 -13.32 -9.29 -5.71
C LEU A 272 -13.86 -8.55 -6.94
N SER A 273 -13.05 -7.71 -7.56
CA SER A 273 -13.43 -6.91 -8.73
C SER A 273 -13.67 -7.80 -9.96
N LEU A 274 -12.81 -8.79 -10.19
CA LEU A 274 -12.97 -9.81 -11.23
C LEU A 274 -14.22 -10.67 -11.00
N LEU A 275 -14.50 -11.08 -9.76
CA LEU A 275 -15.67 -11.91 -9.46
C LEU A 275 -16.99 -11.14 -9.53
N ARG A 276 -16.99 -9.84 -9.25
CA ARG A 276 -18.14 -8.96 -9.47
C ARG A 276 -18.37 -8.64 -10.95
N GLN A 277 -17.33 -8.72 -11.78
CA GLN A 277 -17.37 -8.51 -13.23
C GLN A 277 -16.98 -9.82 -13.91
N ARG A 278 -17.89 -10.81 -13.79
CA ARG A 278 -17.61 -12.22 -14.09
C ARG A 278 -17.09 -12.46 -15.51
N ASP A 279 -17.54 -11.65 -16.46
CA ASP A 279 -17.04 -11.65 -17.84
C ASP A 279 -15.52 -11.41 -17.90
N GLN A 280 -14.98 -10.50 -17.09
CA GLN A 280 -13.54 -10.24 -17.01
C GLN A 280 -12.78 -11.44 -16.42
N TRP A 281 -13.35 -12.11 -15.41
CA TRP A 281 -12.77 -13.35 -14.86
C TRP A 281 -12.75 -14.48 -15.88
N GLU A 282 -13.88 -14.77 -16.52
CA GLU A 282 -14.01 -15.81 -17.54
C GLU A 282 -13.06 -15.56 -18.71
N THR A 283 -12.84 -14.29 -19.01
CA THR A 283 -11.89 -13.91 -20.03
C THR A 283 -10.44 -14.17 -19.62
N LEU A 284 -10.07 -13.93 -18.36
CA LEU A 284 -8.76 -14.30 -17.84
C LEU A 284 -8.57 -15.83 -17.77
N VAL A 285 -9.64 -16.58 -17.48
CA VAL A 285 -9.64 -18.06 -17.55
C VAL A 285 -9.38 -18.54 -18.97
N ALA A 286 -10.02 -17.94 -19.97
CA ALA A 286 -9.83 -18.29 -21.38
C ALA A 286 -8.43 -17.92 -21.91
N GLU A 287 -7.85 -16.82 -21.41
CA GLU A 287 -6.54 -16.31 -21.83
C GLU A 287 -5.65 -15.97 -20.62
N PRO A 288 -5.08 -16.97 -19.89
CA PRO A 288 -4.29 -16.73 -18.68
C PRO A 288 -3.04 -15.88 -18.89
N ASP A 289 -2.53 -15.80 -20.11
CA ASP A 289 -1.42 -14.92 -20.49
C ASP A 289 -1.75 -13.42 -20.37
N LEU A 290 -3.04 -13.06 -20.27
CA LEU A 290 -3.48 -11.69 -19.99
C LEU A 290 -3.21 -11.25 -18.55
N ALA A 291 -2.76 -12.13 -17.65
CA ALA A 291 -2.54 -11.80 -16.24
C ALA A 291 -1.67 -10.55 -16.03
N ALA A 292 -0.64 -10.34 -16.88
CA ALA A 292 0.19 -9.14 -16.81
C ALA A 292 -0.59 -7.84 -17.12
N ALA A 293 -1.43 -7.85 -18.16
CA ALA A 293 -2.27 -6.70 -18.50
C ALA A 293 -3.39 -6.50 -17.46
N ALA A 294 -3.99 -7.60 -17.00
CA ALA A 294 -5.00 -7.59 -15.95
C ALA A 294 -4.45 -6.96 -14.66
N VAL A 295 -3.21 -7.24 -14.26
CA VAL A 295 -2.60 -6.64 -13.06
C VAL A 295 -2.41 -5.13 -13.18
N GLU A 296 -2.03 -4.60 -14.34
CA GLU A 296 -2.00 -3.14 -14.54
C GLU A 296 -3.40 -2.55 -14.41
N GLU A 297 -4.40 -3.19 -15.02
CA GLU A 297 -5.78 -2.71 -14.91
C GLU A 297 -6.31 -2.81 -13.48
N LEU A 298 -6.06 -3.89 -12.75
CA LEU A 298 -6.48 -4.03 -11.36
C LEU A 298 -5.77 -3.03 -10.47
N THR A 299 -4.48 -2.75 -10.70
CA THR A 299 -3.75 -1.71 -9.97
C THR A 299 -4.37 -0.34 -10.20
N ARG A 300 -4.77 -0.02 -11.44
CA ARG A 300 -5.53 1.21 -11.76
C ARG A 300 -6.91 1.21 -11.10
N PHE A 301 -7.67 0.13 -11.26
CA PHE A 301 -9.08 0.07 -10.90
C PHE A 301 -9.29 0.03 -9.39
N VAL A 302 -8.49 -0.77 -8.68
CA VAL A 302 -8.50 -0.92 -7.22
C VAL A 302 -7.80 0.25 -6.55
N THR A 303 -6.62 0.63 -7.04
CA THR A 303 -5.71 1.62 -6.43
C THR A 303 -5.53 1.40 -4.92
N PRO A 304 -4.78 0.38 -4.47
CA PRO A 304 -4.73 -0.01 -3.04
C PRO A 304 -4.43 1.13 -2.06
N ALA A 305 -3.57 2.07 -2.45
CA ALA A 305 -3.36 3.33 -1.75
C ALA A 305 -4.13 4.46 -2.44
N HIS A 306 -5.24 4.89 -1.86
CA HIS A 306 -6.14 5.88 -2.46
C HIS A 306 -5.55 7.28 -2.54
N PHE A 307 -4.75 7.69 -1.56
CA PHE A 307 -4.25 9.06 -1.50
C PHE A 307 -2.90 9.16 -0.79
N LEU A 308 -2.15 10.21 -1.12
CA LEU A 308 -0.84 10.49 -0.54
C LEU A 308 -0.78 11.93 -0.01
N PRO A 309 -0.43 12.14 1.27
CA PRO A 309 -0.29 13.46 1.86
C PRO A 309 1.13 14.02 1.68
N TYR A 310 1.20 15.33 1.51
CA TYR A 310 2.39 16.16 1.44
C TYR A 310 2.16 17.47 2.20
N VAL A 311 3.21 18.27 2.38
CA VAL A 311 3.13 19.67 2.84
C VAL A 311 3.78 20.57 1.80
N ALA A 312 3.14 21.69 1.45
CA ALA A 312 3.72 22.66 0.54
C ALA A 312 4.92 23.37 1.20
N ALA A 313 6.08 23.34 0.54
CA ALA A 313 7.30 23.96 1.04
C ALA A 313 7.34 25.50 0.83
N GLN A 314 6.58 26.00 -0.14
CA GLN A 314 6.50 27.41 -0.50
C GLN A 314 5.15 27.73 -1.16
N ASP A 315 4.79 29.01 -1.18
CA ASP A 315 3.59 29.51 -1.85
C ASP A 315 3.65 29.22 -3.36
N ARG A 316 2.55 28.69 -3.92
CA ARG A 316 2.45 28.41 -5.36
C ARG A 316 1.01 28.28 -5.86
N MET A 317 0.82 28.41 -7.16
CA MET A 317 -0.43 28.06 -7.84
C MET A 317 -0.40 26.59 -8.29
N LEU A 318 -1.52 25.88 -8.10
CA LEU A 318 -1.77 24.55 -8.64
C LEU A 318 -3.26 24.37 -8.92
N GLY A 319 -3.62 23.86 -10.10
CA GLY A 319 -5.02 23.65 -10.50
C GLY A 319 -5.91 24.89 -10.34
N GLY A 320 -5.35 26.09 -10.54
CA GLY A 320 -6.06 27.37 -10.40
C GLY A 320 -6.25 27.88 -8.96
N VAL A 321 -5.72 27.19 -7.95
CA VAL A 321 -5.81 27.56 -6.54
C VAL A 321 -4.43 27.96 -5.98
N GLN A 322 -4.40 28.98 -5.12
CA GLN A 322 -3.21 29.35 -4.35
C GLN A 322 -3.01 28.36 -3.20
N ILE A 323 -1.89 27.65 -3.20
CA ILE A 323 -1.39 26.83 -2.10
C ILE A 323 -0.37 27.67 -1.33
N CYS A 324 -0.51 27.77 -0.02
CA CYS A 324 0.41 28.49 0.84
C CYS A 324 1.48 27.53 1.41
N ALA A 325 2.66 28.05 1.73
CA ALA A 325 3.66 27.30 2.48
C ALA A 325 3.07 26.78 3.80
N GLY A 326 3.29 25.50 4.11
CA GLY A 326 2.73 24.83 5.28
C GLY A 326 1.38 24.16 5.06
N ASP A 327 0.65 24.47 3.97
CA ASP A 327 -0.61 23.78 3.66
C ASP A 327 -0.39 22.28 3.44
N SER A 328 -1.33 21.47 3.91
CA SER A 328 -1.36 20.05 3.55
C SER A 328 -1.85 19.90 2.12
N VAL A 329 -1.18 19.08 1.33
CA VAL A 329 -1.57 18.79 -0.05
C VAL A 329 -1.79 17.29 -0.19
N ILE A 330 -2.97 16.87 -0.60
CA ILE A 330 -3.34 15.46 -0.74
C ILE A 330 -3.62 15.15 -2.21
N GLY A 331 -2.83 14.25 -2.80
CA GLY A 331 -3.11 13.69 -4.12
C GLY A 331 -3.96 12.43 -4.03
N VAL A 332 -5.16 12.44 -4.58
CA VAL A 332 -6.08 11.28 -4.59
C VAL A 332 -5.80 10.40 -5.81
N LEU A 333 -4.90 9.43 -5.64
CA LEU A 333 -4.52 8.45 -6.66
C LEU A 333 -5.73 7.69 -7.21
N ALA A 334 -6.68 7.30 -6.35
CA ALA A 334 -7.87 6.56 -6.77
C ALA A 334 -8.77 7.39 -7.71
N ALA A 335 -8.86 8.71 -7.48
CA ALA A 335 -9.58 9.62 -8.36
C ALA A 335 -8.84 9.83 -9.69
N ALA A 336 -7.52 10.03 -9.64
CA ALA A 336 -6.65 10.17 -10.80
C ALA A 336 -6.66 8.92 -11.71
N ASN A 337 -6.69 7.73 -11.12
CA ASN A 337 -6.77 6.47 -11.86
C ASN A 337 -8.16 6.21 -12.48
N ARG A 338 -9.15 7.06 -12.17
CA ARG A 338 -10.48 7.07 -12.77
C ARG A 338 -10.73 8.33 -13.62
N ASP A 339 -9.69 9.06 -14.00
CA ASP A 339 -9.82 10.30 -14.78
C ASP A 339 -10.24 10.03 -16.24
N PRO A 340 -11.42 10.51 -16.69
CA PRO A 340 -11.86 10.35 -18.08
C PRO A 340 -10.99 11.12 -19.09
N GLY A 341 -10.18 12.08 -18.65
CA GLY A 341 -9.18 12.75 -19.48
C GLY A 341 -8.01 11.85 -19.90
N VAL A 342 -7.86 10.67 -19.25
CA VAL A 342 -6.77 9.71 -19.51
C VAL A 342 -7.30 8.31 -19.83
N PHE A 343 -8.36 7.86 -19.16
CA PHE A 343 -8.91 6.51 -19.31
C PHE A 343 -10.34 6.57 -19.84
N ASN A 344 -10.59 5.98 -21.00
CA ASN A 344 -11.94 5.88 -21.56
C ASN A 344 -12.84 4.98 -20.69
N ALA A 345 -14.08 5.38 -20.40
CA ALA A 345 -14.97 4.64 -19.50
C ALA A 345 -14.24 4.16 -18.21
N PRO A 346 -13.72 5.10 -17.39
CA PRO A 346 -12.74 4.80 -16.34
C PRO A 346 -13.29 3.89 -15.24
N ASP A 347 -14.60 3.88 -15.04
CA ASP A 347 -15.29 3.09 -14.01
C ASP A 347 -15.63 1.65 -14.45
N VAL A 348 -15.28 1.28 -15.68
CA VAL A 348 -15.40 -0.10 -16.18
C VAL A 348 -14.05 -0.81 -16.02
N LEU A 349 -14.07 -2.01 -15.45
CA LEU A 349 -12.90 -2.90 -15.44
C LEU A 349 -12.75 -3.51 -16.83
N ASP A 350 -11.62 -3.26 -17.48
CA ASP A 350 -11.27 -3.88 -18.75
C ASP A 350 -9.83 -4.40 -18.66
N ILE A 351 -9.67 -5.72 -18.48
CA ILE A 351 -8.34 -6.34 -18.32
C ILE A 351 -7.47 -6.25 -19.59
N ARG A 352 -8.02 -5.81 -20.73
CA ARG A 352 -7.29 -5.54 -21.98
C ARG A 352 -6.98 -4.07 -22.19
N ARG A 353 -7.40 -3.19 -21.28
CA ARG A 353 -7.18 -1.75 -21.38
C ARG A 353 -5.70 -1.43 -21.54
N ARG A 354 -5.35 -0.78 -22.64
CA ARG A 354 -3.94 -0.45 -22.96
C ARG A 354 -3.43 0.75 -22.19
N GLU A 355 -4.35 1.63 -21.80
CA GLU A 355 -4.07 2.84 -21.04
C GLU A 355 -3.69 2.56 -19.59
N SER A 356 -4.00 1.37 -19.04
CA SER A 356 -3.79 1.04 -17.61
C SER A 356 -2.36 1.27 -17.14
N ARG A 357 -1.37 1.09 -18.01
CA ARG A 357 0.05 1.41 -17.75
C ARG A 357 0.33 2.88 -17.37
N LEU A 358 -0.63 3.79 -17.61
CA LEU A 358 -0.55 5.21 -17.27
C LEU A 358 -1.06 5.50 -15.85
N HIS A 359 -1.52 4.49 -15.11
CA HIS A 359 -1.98 4.64 -13.74
C HIS A 359 -0.89 5.21 -12.83
N VAL A 360 -1.30 5.85 -11.74
CA VAL A 360 -0.41 6.36 -10.69
C VAL A 360 -0.47 5.53 -9.41
N GLY A 361 -1.03 4.31 -9.46
CA GLY A 361 -1.19 3.44 -8.28
C GLY A 361 0.12 3.03 -7.57
N PHE A 362 1.26 3.01 -8.30
CA PHE A 362 2.60 2.80 -7.73
C PHE A 362 3.34 4.12 -7.42
N GLY A 363 2.63 5.25 -7.44
CA GLY A 363 3.24 6.58 -7.42
C GLY A 363 4.00 6.88 -8.73
N MET A 364 4.72 7.99 -8.73
CA MET A 364 5.58 8.44 -9.83
C MET A 364 6.75 9.25 -9.25
N GLY A 365 7.71 9.64 -10.09
CA GLY A 365 8.81 10.52 -9.69
C GLY A 365 9.79 9.84 -8.75
N PRO A 366 10.51 10.58 -7.89
CA PRO A 366 11.52 10.01 -7.01
C PRO A 366 10.94 8.97 -6.06
N HIS A 367 9.70 9.15 -5.60
CA HIS A 367 9.04 8.22 -4.69
C HIS A 367 8.25 7.12 -5.40
N SER A 368 8.53 6.85 -6.68
CA SER A 368 7.99 5.68 -7.37
C SER A 368 8.27 4.41 -6.54
N CYS A 369 7.23 3.59 -6.35
CA CYS A 369 7.25 2.42 -5.47
C CYS A 369 8.44 1.50 -5.79
N LEU A 370 9.27 1.27 -4.77
CA LEU A 370 10.44 0.39 -4.86
C LEU A 370 10.04 -1.05 -5.16
N GLY A 371 8.98 -1.53 -4.51
CA GLY A 371 8.46 -2.89 -4.62
C GLY A 371 7.56 -3.15 -5.82
N ALA A 372 7.39 -2.20 -6.74
CA ALA A 372 6.41 -2.32 -7.84
C ALA A 372 6.67 -3.52 -8.77
N GLY A 373 7.93 -3.95 -8.91
CA GLY A 373 8.28 -5.16 -9.68
C GLY A 373 7.86 -6.44 -8.97
N LEU A 374 8.04 -6.51 -7.65
CA LEU A 374 7.72 -7.67 -6.83
C LEU A 374 6.19 -7.84 -6.69
N ALA A 375 5.47 -6.75 -6.38
CA ALA A 375 4.02 -6.76 -6.30
C ALA A 375 3.35 -7.23 -7.61
N ARG A 376 3.91 -6.81 -8.77
CA ARG A 376 3.47 -7.32 -10.08
C ARG A 376 3.75 -8.82 -10.24
N MET A 377 4.94 -9.27 -9.87
CA MET A 377 5.31 -10.69 -9.96
C MET A 377 4.36 -11.57 -9.14
N GLU A 378 4.06 -11.17 -7.91
CA GLU A 378 3.11 -11.85 -7.03
C GLU A 378 1.71 -11.87 -7.63
N ALA A 379 1.18 -10.70 -8.02
CA ALA A 379 -0.17 -10.58 -8.54
C ALA A 379 -0.36 -11.34 -9.87
N VAL A 380 0.60 -11.24 -10.79
CA VAL A 380 0.54 -11.96 -12.09
C VAL A 380 0.54 -13.47 -11.85
N THR A 381 1.42 -13.94 -10.97
CA THR A 381 1.51 -15.36 -10.63
C THR A 381 0.21 -15.85 -9.99
N LEU A 382 -0.33 -15.10 -9.03
CA LEU A 382 -1.56 -15.47 -8.35
C LEU A 382 -2.76 -15.50 -9.30
N PHE A 383 -3.03 -14.41 -10.01
CA PHE A 383 -4.22 -14.33 -10.87
C PHE A 383 -4.17 -15.34 -12.01
N ARG A 384 -2.99 -15.60 -12.57
CA ARG A 384 -2.80 -16.67 -13.57
C ARG A 384 -3.13 -18.05 -12.98
N GLN A 385 -2.48 -18.42 -11.86
CA GLN A 385 -2.71 -19.74 -11.26
C GLN A 385 -4.14 -19.91 -10.77
N MET A 386 -4.76 -18.88 -10.22
CA MET A 386 -6.18 -18.91 -9.84
C MET A 386 -7.08 -19.18 -11.06
N ALA A 387 -6.79 -18.55 -12.21
CA ALA A 387 -7.60 -18.71 -13.42
C ALA A 387 -7.42 -20.10 -14.05
N GLU A 388 -6.20 -20.64 -14.03
CA GLU A 388 -5.88 -21.98 -14.53
C GLU A 388 -6.44 -23.08 -13.62
N ARG A 389 -6.39 -22.90 -12.29
CA ARG A 389 -6.75 -23.94 -11.32
C ARG A 389 -8.21 -23.91 -10.87
N PHE A 390 -8.78 -22.73 -10.72
CA PHE A 390 -10.12 -22.54 -10.14
C PHE A 390 -11.03 -21.71 -11.06
N PRO A 391 -11.26 -22.12 -12.32
CA PRO A 391 -12.04 -21.35 -13.28
C PRO A 391 -13.47 -21.06 -12.77
N GLY A 392 -14.05 -21.97 -11.98
CA GLY A 392 -15.38 -21.84 -11.39
C GLY A 392 -15.44 -21.10 -10.05
N VAL A 393 -14.34 -20.51 -9.55
CA VAL A 393 -14.32 -19.80 -8.25
C VAL A 393 -15.38 -18.71 -8.20
N SER A 394 -16.09 -18.60 -7.07
CA SER A 394 -17.14 -17.60 -6.87
C SER A 394 -17.07 -17.00 -5.48
N LEU A 395 -17.63 -15.81 -5.30
CA LEU A 395 -17.93 -15.30 -3.95
C LEU A 395 -18.86 -16.27 -3.23
N ASP A 396 -18.66 -16.45 -1.93
CA ASP A 396 -19.62 -17.16 -1.12
C ASP A 396 -20.95 -16.36 -1.05
N PRO A 397 -22.13 -16.99 -1.21
CA PRO A 397 -23.42 -16.34 -0.99
C PRO A 397 -23.57 -15.64 0.37
N ASP A 398 -22.91 -16.15 1.41
CA ASP A 398 -22.96 -15.58 2.76
C ASP A 398 -21.89 -14.49 2.98
N GLN A 399 -21.15 -14.11 1.93
CA GLN A 399 -20.13 -13.07 2.00
C GLN A 399 -20.74 -11.72 2.41
N SER A 400 -20.25 -11.17 3.51
CA SER A 400 -20.50 -9.77 3.91
C SER A 400 -19.20 -8.99 3.94
N MET A 401 -19.13 -7.92 3.15
CA MET A 401 -17.93 -7.08 3.05
C MET A 401 -17.96 -6.00 4.13
N ILE A 402 -17.01 -6.07 5.06
CA ILE A 402 -16.69 -4.97 5.97
C ILE A 402 -15.44 -4.30 5.43
N TRP A 403 -15.44 -2.97 5.38
CA TRP A 403 -14.32 -2.17 4.89
C TRP A 403 -13.68 -1.40 6.03
N GLY A 404 -12.37 -1.25 5.97
CA GLY A 404 -11.60 -0.45 6.89
C GLY A 404 -10.33 0.10 6.25
N GLY A 405 -9.49 0.70 7.09
CA GLY A 405 -8.31 1.45 6.68
C GLY A 405 -8.61 2.94 6.48
N ARG A 406 -7.69 3.67 5.86
CA ARG A 406 -7.78 5.12 5.60
C ARG A 406 -7.26 5.44 4.20
N SER A 407 -5.96 5.72 4.09
CA SER A 407 -5.28 5.82 2.79
C SER A 407 -5.24 4.48 2.07
N LEU A 408 -5.24 3.37 2.81
CA LEU A 408 -5.44 2.03 2.27
C LEU A 408 -6.90 1.62 2.43
N ARG A 409 -7.52 1.15 1.34
CA ARG A 409 -8.84 0.53 1.37
C ARG A 409 -8.65 -0.96 1.59
N THR A 410 -9.17 -1.50 2.69
CA THR A 410 -8.92 -2.89 3.12
C THR A 410 -10.24 -3.60 3.43
N PRO A 411 -10.53 -4.76 2.80
CA PRO A 411 -11.64 -5.59 3.24
C PRO A 411 -11.27 -6.37 4.50
N GLY A 412 -12.23 -6.55 5.42
CA GLY A 412 -12.04 -7.29 6.67
C GLY A 412 -11.97 -8.81 6.47
N SER A 413 -12.76 -9.36 5.55
CA SER A 413 -12.74 -10.76 5.14
C SER A 413 -13.25 -10.90 3.70
N MET A 414 -12.91 -12.00 3.04
CA MET A 414 -13.42 -12.32 1.70
C MET A 414 -13.55 -13.83 1.51
N LEU A 415 -14.76 -14.34 1.72
CA LEU A 415 -15.11 -15.74 1.58
C LEU A 415 -15.35 -16.11 0.11
N LEU A 416 -14.63 -17.13 -0.35
CA LEU A 416 -14.77 -17.72 -1.68
C LEU A 416 -15.18 -19.18 -1.58
N ARG A 417 -15.92 -19.65 -2.59
CA ARG A 417 -16.04 -21.08 -2.88
C ARG A 417 -15.14 -21.40 -4.06
N LEU A 418 -14.12 -22.21 -3.80
CA LEU A 418 -13.25 -22.71 -4.86
C LEU A 418 -14.01 -23.79 -5.65
N ARG A 419 -13.79 -23.82 -6.97
CA ARG A 419 -14.25 -24.90 -7.85
C ARG A 419 -13.09 -25.26 -8.77
N PRO A 420 -12.35 -26.35 -8.45
CA PRO A 420 -11.22 -26.80 -9.24
C PRO A 420 -11.60 -27.05 -10.69
N ALA A 421 -10.64 -26.89 -11.61
CA ALA A 421 -10.83 -27.18 -13.03
C ALA A 421 -11.21 -28.64 -13.30
N GLN A 422 -10.96 -29.55 -12.34
CA GLN A 422 -11.37 -30.96 -12.44
C GLN A 422 -12.86 -31.17 -12.17
N ASP A 423 -13.51 -30.21 -11.51
CA ASP A 423 -14.93 -30.24 -11.12
C ASP A 423 -15.81 -29.31 -11.98
N ALA A 424 -15.21 -28.57 -12.93
CA ALA A 424 -15.84 -27.61 -13.83
C ALA A 424 -15.89 -28.15 -15.27
#